data_AF-A0AAD1V3W1-F1
#
_entry.id   AF-A0AAD1V3W1-F1
#
_cell.length_a   1.000
_cell.length_b   1.000
_cell.length_c   1.000
_cell.angle_alpha   90.00
_cell.angle_beta   90.00
_cell.angle_gamma   90.00
#
_symmetry.space_group_name_H-M   'P 1'
#
loop_
_entity.id
_entity.type
_entity.pdbx_description
1 polymer ?
#
loop_
_entity_poly.entity_id
_entity_poly.type
_entity_poly.pdbx_seq_one_letter_code
_entity_poly.pdbx_strand_id
1 'polypeptide(L)'
;MVYELGQTTKNINVPIMKKASAIITNSGGRTCHAAIIARELGIPAIVGSINATEVLNTGDKITVSCAEGEEGKVYQGSIPFVVEETVLDYLPKTHTKIMMNVGNTVKEYNRKIGICGQAPSDYPEFARFLVELGIDSISLNPDSVLRTTLDIAQMEASL
;
A
#
# COMPACT_ATOMS: atom_id res chain seq x y z
N MET A 1 -12.59 -8.60 -17.46
CA MET A 1 -12.24 -7.69 -16.36
C MET A 1 -11.43 -6.58 -16.97
N VAL A 2 -11.83 -5.32 -16.76
CA VAL A 2 -11.16 -4.16 -17.36
C VAL A 2 -9.96 -3.84 -16.47
N TYR A 3 -8.75 -3.96 -16.99
CA TYR A 3 -7.54 -3.42 -16.36
C TYR A 3 -7.02 -2.29 -17.24
N GLU A 4 -6.44 -1.27 -16.63
CA GLU A 4 -5.84 -0.16 -17.37
C GLU A 4 -4.34 -0.44 -17.53
N LEU A 5 -3.91 -0.55 -18.78
CA LEU A 5 -2.49 -0.62 -19.16
C LEU A 5 -1.98 0.80 -19.38
N GLY A 6 -1.05 1.25 -18.54
CA GLY A 6 -0.45 2.58 -18.64
C GLY A 6 1.09 2.51 -18.70
N GLN A 7 1.70 3.21 -19.67
CA GLN A 7 3.16 3.24 -19.82
C GLN A 7 3.87 4.15 -18.81
N THR A 8 3.22 5.18 -18.27
CA THR A 8 3.83 6.08 -17.28
C THR A 8 2.76 7.05 -16.73
N THR A 9 3.01 7.59 -15.55
CA THR A 9 2.17 8.52 -14.77
C THR A 9 1.70 9.81 -15.45
N LYS A 10 2.12 10.11 -16.69
CA LYS A 10 1.80 11.39 -17.37
C LYS A 10 0.39 11.47 -17.97
N ASN A 11 -0.29 10.35 -18.18
CA ASN A 11 -1.65 10.31 -18.77
C ASN A 11 -2.59 9.44 -17.91
N ILE A 12 -2.60 9.65 -16.59
CA ILE A 12 -3.50 8.92 -15.70
C ILE A 12 -4.92 9.47 -15.84
N ASN A 13 -5.84 8.66 -16.38
CA ASN A 13 -7.25 8.98 -16.47
C ASN A 13 -7.99 8.43 -15.24
N VAL A 14 -7.97 9.21 -14.15
CA VAL A 14 -8.63 8.87 -12.87
C VAL A 14 -10.06 8.30 -13.04
N PRO A 15 -10.92 8.83 -13.93
CA PRO A 15 -12.21 8.23 -14.26
C PRO A 15 -12.20 6.76 -14.72
N ILE A 16 -11.16 6.33 -15.45
CA ILE A 16 -11.01 4.96 -15.94
C ILE A 16 -10.53 4.04 -14.82
N MET A 17 -9.58 4.50 -14.00
CA MET A 17 -9.06 3.73 -12.87
C MET A 17 -10.15 3.30 -11.88
N LYS A 18 -11.17 4.14 -11.66
CA LYS A 18 -12.34 3.80 -10.82
C LYS A 18 -13.15 2.61 -11.34
N LYS A 19 -13.00 2.25 -12.61
CA LYS A 19 -13.65 1.09 -13.25
C LYS A 19 -12.70 -0.10 -13.39
N ALA A 20 -11.42 0.07 -13.08
CA ALA A 20 -10.42 -0.96 -13.24
C ALA A 20 -10.49 -1.98 -12.08
N SER A 21 -10.29 -3.26 -12.39
CA SER A 21 -10.18 -4.32 -11.37
C SER A 21 -8.76 -4.48 -10.83
N ALA A 22 -7.76 -3.96 -11.55
CA ALA A 22 -6.35 -3.92 -11.16
C ALA A 22 -5.59 -2.91 -12.04
N ILE A 23 -4.43 -2.46 -11.56
CA ILE A 23 -3.53 -1.55 -12.27
C ILE A 23 -2.19 -2.25 -12.51
N ILE A 24 -1.69 -2.19 -13.75
CA ILE A 24 -0.38 -2.72 -14.11
C ILE A 24 0.37 -1.66 -14.91
N THR A 25 1.56 -1.26 -14.46
CA THR A 25 2.41 -0.28 -15.16
C THR A 25 3.81 -0.83 -15.42
N ASN A 26 4.34 -0.55 -16.61
CA ASN A 26 5.73 -0.93 -16.97
C ASN A 26 6.77 -0.24 -16.08
N SER A 27 6.44 0.95 -15.58
CA SER A 27 7.36 1.80 -14.84
C SER A 27 6.69 2.39 -13.59
N GLY A 28 7.52 2.84 -12.65
CA GLY A 28 7.09 3.42 -11.38
C GLY A 28 7.39 2.53 -10.19
N GLY A 29 7.66 3.15 -9.04
CA GLY A 29 7.87 2.46 -7.77
C GLY A 29 6.62 2.44 -6.89
N ARG A 30 6.73 1.83 -5.70
CA ARG A 30 5.63 1.68 -4.71
C ARG A 30 4.97 3.00 -4.30
N THR A 31 5.60 4.15 -4.52
CA THR A 31 5.11 5.50 -4.20
C THR A 31 4.70 6.32 -5.42
N CYS A 32 4.64 5.71 -6.61
CA CYS A 32 4.17 6.41 -7.79
C CYS A 32 2.66 6.71 -7.70
N HIS A 33 2.18 7.66 -8.52
CA HIS A 33 0.78 8.06 -8.51
C HIS A 33 -0.17 6.86 -8.73
N ALA A 34 0.17 5.94 -9.63
CA ALA A 34 -0.63 4.74 -9.88
C ALA A 34 -0.75 3.85 -8.63
N ALA A 35 0.35 3.65 -7.90
CA ALA A 35 0.36 2.84 -6.67
C ALA A 35 -0.37 3.50 -5.51
N ILE A 36 -0.36 4.83 -5.43
CA ILE A 36 -1.11 5.58 -4.40
C ILE A 36 -2.62 5.47 -4.69
N ILE A 37 -3.04 5.79 -5.92
CA ILE A 37 -4.45 5.75 -6.31
C ILE A 37 -5.02 4.33 -6.22
N ALA A 38 -4.24 3.30 -6.59
CA ALA A 38 -4.67 1.91 -6.44
C ALA A 38 -5.01 1.53 -4.99
N ARG A 39 -4.17 1.96 -4.04
CA ARG A 39 -4.41 1.74 -2.60
C ARG A 39 -5.65 2.48 -2.12
N GLU A 40 -5.87 3.71 -2.58
CA GLU A 40 -7.07 4.48 -2.26
C GLU A 40 -8.35 3.84 -2.82
N LEU A 41 -8.25 3.20 -4.00
CA LEU A 41 -9.36 2.48 -4.64
C LEU A 41 -9.54 1.05 -4.11
N GLY A 42 -8.63 0.55 -3.27
CA GLY A 42 -8.67 -0.81 -2.75
C GLY A 42 -8.47 -1.89 -3.82
N ILE A 43 -7.76 -1.59 -4.92
CA ILE A 43 -7.50 -2.53 -6.02
C ILE A 43 -6.02 -2.91 -6.10
N PRO A 44 -5.68 -4.13 -6.54
CA PRO A 44 -4.29 -4.55 -6.75
C PRO A 44 -3.54 -3.64 -7.73
N ALA A 45 -2.28 -3.36 -7.43
CA ALA A 45 -1.38 -2.59 -8.29
C ALA A 45 -0.01 -3.25 -8.41
N ILE A 46 0.39 -3.56 -9.65
CA ILE A 46 1.74 -3.98 -10.00
C ILE A 46 2.39 -2.82 -10.75
N VAL A 47 3.50 -2.31 -10.22
CA VAL A 47 4.22 -1.18 -10.79
C VAL A 47 5.66 -1.56 -11.06
N GLY A 48 6.21 -1.09 -12.18
CA GLY A 48 7.58 -1.41 -12.57
C GLY A 48 7.75 -2.80 -13.18
N SER A 49 6.72 -3.33 -13.86
CA SER A 49 6.77 -4.65 -14.52
C SER A 49 7.66 -4.70 -15.77
N ILE A 50 8.22 -3.57 -16.19
CA ILE A 50 9.11 -3.38 -17.35
C ILE A 50 8.41 -3.56 -18.71
N ASN A 51 7.71 -4.69 -18.92
CA ASN A 51 7.18 -5.09 -20.23
C ASN A 51 5.69 -5.50 -20.23
N ALA A 52 4.91 -5.15 -19.21
CA ALA A 52 3.50 -5.56 -19.15
C ALA A 52 2.68 -5.14 -20.38
N THR A 53 2.88 -3.94 -20.92
CA THR A 53 2.16 -3.50 -22.13
C THR A 53 2.57 -4.22 -23.41
N GLU A 54 3.67 -4.96 -23.40
CA GLU A 54 4.12 -5.77 -24.55
C GLU A 54 3.56 -7.19 -24.48
N VAL A 55 3.31 -7.68 -23.27
CA VAL A 55 2.84 -9.04 -23.01
C VAL A 55 1.31 -9.10 -22.92
N LEU A 56 0.67 -8.05 -22.40
CA LEU A 56 -0.78 -8.01 -22.15
C LEU A 56 -1.49 -7.21 -23.25
N ASN A 57 -2.58 -7.77 -23.78
CA ASN A 57 -3.39 -7.16 -24.82
C ASN A 57 -4.79 -6.82 -24.31
N THR A 58 -5.37 -5.73 -24.80
CA THR A 58 -6.73 -5.34 -24.46
C THR A 58 -7.71 -6.49 -24.71
N GLY A 59 -8.40 -6.92 -23.65
CA GLY A 59 -9.37 -8.01 -23.71
C GLY A 59 -8.89 -9.32 -23.09
N ASP A 60 -7.60 -9.44 -22.74
CA ASP A 60 -7.11 -10.63 -22.05
C ASP A 60 -7.85 -10.83 -20.72
N LYS A 61 -8.15 -12.09 -20.40
CA LYS A 61 -8.63 -12.44 -19.08
C LYS A 61 -7.41 -12.76 -18.24
N ILE A 62 -7.13 -11.93 -17.25
CA ILE A 62 -6.03 -12.12 -16.32
C ILE A 62 -6.50 -12.04 -14.87
N THR A 63 -5.70 -12.63 -13.98
CA THR A 63 -5.83 -12.49 -12.54
C THR A 63 -4.56 -11.82 -12.01
N VAL A 64 -4.72 -10.81 -11.16
CA VAL A 64 -3.62 -10.05 -10.59
C VAL A 64 -3.56 -10.34 -9.09
N SER A 65 -2.39 -10.75 -8.60
CA SER A 65 -2.15 -11.02 -7.18
C SER A 65 -1.03 -10.14 -6.66
N CYS A 66 -1.29 -9.46 -5.54
CA CYS A 66 -0.29 -8.75 -4.75
C CYS A 66 -0.12 -9.39 -3.35
N ALA A 67 -0.59 -10.63 -3.17
CA ALA A 67 -0.65 -11.28 -1.87
C ALA A 67 0.66 -12.00 -1.48
N GLU A 68 1.55 -12.25 -2.43
CA GLU A 68 2.73 -13.11 -2.26
C GLU A 68 4.00 -12.34 -1.82
N GLY A 69 3.84 -11.15 -1.23
CA GLY A 69 4.94 -10.34 -0.72
C GLY A 69 5.15 -9.07 -1.55
N GLU A 70 6.41 -8.76 -1.85
CA GLU A 70 6.78 -7.51 -2.56
C GLU A 70 6.64 -7.61 -4.09
N GLU A 71 6.56 -8.84 -4.61
CA GLU A 71 6.37 -9.11 -6.02
C GLU A 71 4.89 -9.33 -6.35
N GLY A 72 4.41 -8.60 -7.36
CA GLY A 72 3.09 -8.83 -7.93
C GLY A 72 3.13 -9.87 -9.04
N LYS A 73 2.12 -10.75 -9.10
CA LYS A 73 2.00 -11.78 -10.13
C LYS A 73 0.77 -11.57 -11.00
N VAL A 74 0.94 -11.86 -12.29
CA VAL A 74 -0.14 -11.83 -13.29
C VAL A 74 -0.30 -13.24 -13.84
N TYR A 75 -1.51 -13.78 -13.72
CA TYR A 75 -1.86 -15.10 -14.23
C TYR A 75 -2.81 -14.97 -15.41
N GLN A 76 -2.68 -15.89 -16.37
CA GLN A 76 -3.64 -16.03 -17.46
C GLN A 76 -4.93 -16.69 -16.96
N GLY A 77 -6.06 -16.19 -17.43
CA GLY A 77 -7.40 -16.62 -17.05
C GLY A 77 -7.93 -15.96 -15.78
N SER A 78 -9.19 -16.29 -15.46
CA SER A 78 -9.84 -15.91 -14.21
C SER A 78 -9.65 -17.03 -13.21
N ILE A 79 -8.76 -16.83 -12.25
CA ILE A 79 -8.44 -17.80 -11.19
C ILE A 79 -9.32 -17.48 -9.98
N PRO A 80 -9.98 -18.48 -9.36
CA PRO A 80 -10.70 -18.27 -8.11
C PRO A 80 -9.77 -17.77 -7.01
N PHE A 81 -10.20 -16.76 -6.26
CA PHE A 81 -9.47 -16.23 -5.12
C PHE A 81 -10.41 -16.10 -3.91
N VAL A 82 -9.81 -16.03 -2.73
CA VAL A 82 -10.48 -15.76 -1.47
C VAL A 82 -10.01 -14.40 -0.98
N VAL A 83 -10.94 -13.56 -0.55
CA VAL A 83 -10.63 -12.31 0.16
C VAL A 83 -10.81 -12.60 1.64
N GLU A 84 -9.74 -12.45 2.40
CA GLU A 84 -9.79 -12.50 3.85
C GLU A 84 -9.87 -11.07 4.38
N GLU A 85 -10.99 -10.74 5.02
CA GLU A 85 -11.15 -9.47 5.73
C GLU A 85 -10.83 -9.67 7.21
N THR A 86 -9.90 -8.87 7.73
CA THR A 86 -9.55 -8.90 9.15
C THR A 86 -10.23 -7.74 9.85
N VAL A 87 -11.07 -8.05 10.85
CA VAL A 87 -11.72 -7.05 11.69
C VAL A 87 -10.70 -6.47 12.66
N LEU A 88 -10.57 -5.14 12.71
CA LEU A 88 -9.53 -4.42 13.46
C LEU A 88 -9.94 -4.01 14.89
N ASP A 89 -11.06 -4.50 15.39
CA ASP A 89 -11.67 -4.05 16.65
C ASP A 89 -10.80 -4.31 17.90
N TYR A 90 -9.76 -5.15 17.78
CA TYR A 90 -8.92 -5.60 18.88
C TYR A 90 -7.43 -5.23 18.75
N LEU A 91 -7.09 -4.20 17.95
CA LEU A 91 -5.71 -3.73 17.91
C LEU A 91 -5.22 -3.28 19.30
N PRO A 92 -4.04 -3.74 19.76
CA PRO A 92 -3.48 -3.31 21.03
C PRO A 92 -3.20 -1.81 21.01
N LYS A 93 -3.39 -1.15 22.16
CA LYS A 93 -3.05 0.27 22.30
C LYS A 93 -1.54 0.41 22.41
N THR A 94 -0.98 1.27 21.57
CA THR A 94 0.42 1.71 21.63
C THR A 94 0.53 3.09 22.29
N HIS A 95 1.65 3.35 22.97
CA HIS A 95 2.01 4.68 23.46
C HIS A 95 2.35 5.62 22.29
N THR A 96 3.15 5.16 21.33
CA THR A 96 3.40 5.85 20.06
C THR A 96 2.15 5.77 19.17
N LYS A 97 1.68 6.91 18.68
CA LYS A 97 0.46 6.94 17.86
C LYS A 97 0.75 6.44 16.45
N ILE A 98 0.11 5.34 16.08
CA ILE A 98 0.14 4.84 14.70
C ILE A 98 -0.91 5.59 13.89
N MET A 99 -0.44 6.30 12.87
CA MET A 99 -1.25 7.00 11.90
C MET A 99 -1.16 6.29 10.56
N MET A 100 -2.20 6.42 9.74
CA MET A 100 -2.25 5.82 8.42
C MET A 100 -2.42 6.91 7.37
N ASN A 101 -1.63 6.83 6.29
CA ASN A 101 -1.81 7.71 5.14
C ASN A 101 -3.09 7.29 4.39
N VAL A 102 -4.21 7.94 4.70
CA VAL A 102 -5.48 7.79 3.99
C VAL A 102 -5.68 9.04 3.14
N GLY A 103 -5.85 8.87 1.83
CA GLY A 103 -6.05 9.98 0.90
C GLY A 103 -7.36 10.73 1.16
N ASN A 104 -7.33 11.74 2.04
CA ASN A 104 -8.08 12.98 1.90
C ASN A 104 -7.47 14.07 2.81
N THR A 105 -7.33 15.28 2.28
CA THR A 105 -6.65 16.44 2.92
C THR A 105 -7.30 16.87 4.23
N VAL A 106 -6.56 16.85 5.35
CA VAL A 106 -6.87 17.64 6.55
C VAL A 106 -5.57 18.18 7.18
N LYS A 107 -5.48 19.51 7.27
CA LYS A 107 -4.53 20.24 8.12
C LYS A 107 -5.17 20.45 9.49
N GLU A 108 -4.43 20.30 10.59
CA GLU A 108 -4.31 21.34 11.64
C GLU A 108 -3.29 21.01 12.77
N TYR A 109 -2.34 21.94 12.96
CA TYR A 109 -1.66 22.43 14.18
C TYR A 109 -1.62 21.57 15.48
N ASN A 110 -0.43 21.22 16.01
CA ASN A 110 0.46 22.01 16.89
C ASN A 110 1.56 21.03 17.43
N ARG A 111 2.84 21.39 17.23
CA ARG A 111 3.95 20.47 16.89
C ARG A 111 4.14 19.22 17.78
N LYS A 112 4.07 18.06 17.13
CA LYS A 112 4.52 16.73 17.57
C LYS A 112 5.58 16.23 16.59
N ILE A 113 6.57 15.47 17.04
CA ILE A 113 7.60 14.91 16.14
C ILE A 113 7.03 13.64 15.52
N GLY A 114 6.87 13.63 14.20
CA GLY A 114 6.37 12.49 13.46
C GLY A 114 7.07 12.34 12.12
N ILE A 115 7.30 11.10 11.71
CA ILE A 115 7.86 10.78 10.39
C ILE A 115 6.75 10.31 9.46
N CYS A 116 6.69 10.89 8.27
CA CYS A 116 5.94 10.30 7.16
C CYS A 116 6.91 9.40 6.40
N GLY A 117 6.53 8.15 6.11
CA GLY A 117 7.43 7.39 5.26
C GLY A 117 7.05 5.99 4.88
N GLN A 118 7.50 5.67 3.68
CA GLN A 118 7.78 4.32 3.23
C GLN A 118 8.86 3.66 4.10
N ALA A 119 9.85 4.40 4.63
CA ALA A 119 10.92 3.85 5.47
C ALA A 119 10.42 3.10 6.72
N PRO A 120 9.61 3.67 7.63
CA PRO A 120 9.06 2.90 8.75
C PRO A 120 8.04 1.83 8.34
N SER A 121 7.53 1.87 7.10
CA SER A 121 6.62 0.83 6.57
C SER A 121 7.38 -0.39 6.05
N ASP A 122 8.50 -0.14 5.37
CA ASP A 122 9.34 -1.15 4.73
C ASP A 122 10.36 -1.75 5.71
N TYR A 123 10.84 -0.95 6.68
CA TYR A 123 11.88 -1.32 7.65
C TYR A 123 11.33 -1.28 9.09
N PRO A 124 10.81 -2.42 9.64
CA PRO A 124 10.31 -2.49 11.00
C PRO A 124 11.35 -2.09 12.06
N GLU A 125 12.63 -2.44 11.86
CA GLU A 125 13.73 -2.05 12.74
C GLU A 125 13.90 -0.54 12.84
N PHE A 126 13.63 0.18 11.75
CA PHE A 126 13.65 1.64 11.75
C PHE A 126 12.46 2.21 12.50
N ALA A 127 11.28 1.59 12.40
CA ALA A 127 10.12 1.97 13.19
C ALA A 127 10.37 1.79 14.69
N ARG A 128 10.96 0.66 15.09
CA ARG A 128 11.37 0.36 16.48
C ARG A 128 12.38 1.37 17.02
N PHE A 129 13.41 1.67 16.24
CA PHE A 129 14.41 2.68 16.61
C PHE A 129 13.77 4.05 16.89
N LEU A 130 12.80 4.47 16.10
CA LEU A 130 12.08 5.72 16.33
C LEU A 130 11.25 5.69 17.62
N VAL A 131 10.65 4.55 17.95
CA VAL A 131 9.92 4.35 19.22
C VAL A 131 10.88 4.43 20.42
N GLU A 132 12.06 3.81 20.36
CA GLU A 132 13.10 3.94 21.40
C GLU A 132 13.54 5.38 21.63
N LEU A 133 13.62 6.18 20.57
CA LEU A 133 13.94 7.61 20.65
C LEU A 133 12.77 8.45 21.19
N GLY A 134 11.62 7.86 21.49
CA GLY A 134 10.46 8.54 22.07
C GLY A 134 9.64 9.34 21.06
N ILE A 135 9.48 8.85 19.82
CA ILE A 135 8.65 9.53 18.81
C ILE A 135 7.16 9.55 19.21
N ASP A 136 6.50 10.69 18.99
CA ASP A 136 5.08 10.85 19.32
C ASP A 136 4.15 10.07 18.38
N SER A 137 4.52 9.96 17.10
CA SER A 137 3.70 9.34 16.07
C SER A 137 4.48 8.86 14.85
N ILE A 138 3.98 7.81 14.21
CA ILE A 138 4.53 7.27 12.95
C ILE A 138 3.38 7.16 11.94
N SER A 139 3.56 7.70 10.74
CA SER A 139 2.59 7.55 9.65
C SER A 139 3.01 6.45 8.69
N LEU A 140 2.16 5.44 8.54
CA LEU A 140 2.42 4.21 7.79
C LEU A 140 1.55 4.09 6.54
N ASN A 141 1.97 3.21 5.64
CA ASN A 141 1.18 2.80 4.49
C ASN A 141 0.06 1.82 4.93
N PRO A 142 -1.09 1.79 4.24
CA PRO A 142 -2.21 0.89 4.55
C PRO A 142 -1.82 -0.57 4.83
N ASP A 143 -0.92 -1.09 4.00
CA ASP A 143 -0.43 -2.47 4.02
C ASP A 143 0.47 -2.80 5.23
N SER A 144 1.08 -1.80 5.85
CA SER A 144 2.00 -2.00 6.98
C SER A 144 1.39 -1.70 8.35
N VAL A 145 0.26 -1.00 8.42
CA VAL A 145 -0.36 -0.54 9.68
C VAL A 145 -0.53 -1.68 10.69
N LEU A 146 -1.17 -2.78 10.29
CA LEU A 146 -1.48 -3.87 11.22
C LEU A 146 -0.21 -4.53 11.78
N ARG A 147 0.69 -4.96 10.89
CA ARG A 147 1.96 -5.61 11.26
C ARG A 147 2.78 -4.72 12.20
N THR A 148 2.96 -3.46 11.82
CA THR A 148 3.79 -2.52 12.58
C THR A 148 3.12 -2.13 13.91
N THR A 149 1.79 -2.02 13.97
CA THR A 149 1.09 -1.75 15.25
C THR A 149 1.31 -2.89 16.25
N LEU A 150 1.18 -4.14 15.80
CA LEU A 150 1.42 -5.31 16.66
C LEU A 150 2.87 -5.37 17.13
N ASP A 151 3.81 -5.12 16.24
CA ASP A 151 5.24 -5.11 16.54
C ASP A 151 5.61 -4.03 17.57
N ILE A 152 5.12 -2.79 17.37
CA ILE A 152 5.36 -1.69 18.30
C ILE A 152 4.71 -1.96 19.66
N ALA A 153 3.49 -2.51 19.70
CA ALA A 153 2.84 -2.84 20.95
C ALA A 153 3.61 -3.90 21.77
N GLN A 154 4.17 -4.91 21.10
CA GLN A 154 5.01 -5.92 21.76
C GLN A 154 6.32 -5.32 22.27
N MET A 155 6.91 -4.42 21.48
CA MET A 155 8.14 -3.73 21.85
C MET A 155 7.94 -2.82 23.06
N GLU A 156 6.91 -1.98 23.06
CA GLU A 156 6.58 -1.10 24.18
C GLU A 156 6.27 -1.88 25.46
N ALA A 157 5.68 -3.06 25.35
CA ALA A 157 5.47 -3.95 26.50
C ALA A 157 6.78 -4.53 27.08
N SER A 158 7.88 -4.45 26.33
CA SER A 158 9.21 -4.95 26.73
C SER A 158 10.18 -3.84 27.20
N LEU A 159 9.78 -2.57 27.11
CA LEU A 159 10.52 -1.40 27.58
C LEU A 159 10.15 -1.03 29.03
#